data_AF-A0A413B6U9-F1
#
_entry.id   AF-A0A413B6U9-F1
#
_cell.length_a   1.000
_cell.length_b   1.000
_cell.length_c   1.000
_cell.angle_alpha   90.00
_cell.angle_beta   90.00
_cell.angle_gamma   90.00
#
_symmetry.space_group_name_H-M   'P 1'
#
loop_
_entity.id
_entity.type
_entity.pdbx_description
1 polymer ?
#
loop_
_entity_poly.entity_id
_entity_poly.type
_entity_poly.pdbx_seq_one_letter_code
_entity_poly.pdbx_strand_id
1 'polypeptide(L)'
;MNSMTFKKDLIGVQNDLLRFAYKLTSDREEANDLLQETSLKALDNEDKYMPDTNFKGWIYTIMRNIFINNYRKVVRDQTFVDQTDNLYHLNLPRDTAFENTESAYDLKEMHRIVNSLPREYKVSFSMHVSGFKYREIAEKLGLPLGTVKSRIFFTRQKLQQELKDFV
;
A
#
# COMPACT_ATOMS: atom_id res chain seq x y z
N MET A 1 24.54 -6.30 -4.04
CA MET A 1 24.06 -6.53 -5.42
C MET A 1 24.86 -5.62 -6.33
N ASN A 2 25.36 -6.09 -7.47
CA ASN A 2 26.10 -5.21 -8.39
C ASN A 2 25.13 -4.29 -9.14
N SER A 3 25.55 -3.05 -9.44
CA SER A 3 24.66 -2.03 -10.02
C SER A 3 24.06 -2.41 -11.38
N MET A 4 24.78 -3.21 -12.17
CA MET A 4 24.25 -3.76 -13.42
C MET A 4 23.04 -4.69 -13.19
N THR A 5 23.09 -5.50 -12.14
CA THR A 5 22.00 -6.42 -11.75
C THR A 5 20.82 -5.62 -11.21
N PHE A 6 21.06 -4.61 -10.38
CA PHE A 6 20.03 -3.72 -9.85
C PHE A 6 19.22 -3.03 -10.95
N LYS A 7 19.90 -2.44 -11.93
CA LYS A 7 19.23 -1.78 -13.06
C LYS A 7 18.41 -2.78 -13.89
N LYS A 8 18.92 -3.99 -14.09
CA LYS A 8 18.20 -5.05 -14.82
C LYS A 8 16.93 -5.47 -14.09
N ASP A 9 17.01 -5.68 -12.79
CA ASP A 9 15.85 -6.04 -11.96
C ASP A 9 14.83 -4.90 -11.92
N LEU A 10 15.30 -3.64 -11.81
CA LEU A 10 14.45 -2.45 -11.87
C LEU A 10 13.69 -2.35 -13.19
N ILE A 11 14.35 -2.61 -14.32
CA ILE A 11 13.70 -2.66 -15.65
C ILE A 11 12.67 -3.79 -15.70
N GLY A 12 13.02 -4.96 -15.16
CA GLY A 12 12.15 -6.15 -15.15
C GLY A 12 10.83 -5.94 -14.40
N VAL A 13 10.78 -5.01 -13.44
CA VAL A 13 9.57 -4.73 -12.63
C VAL A 13 8.73 -3.54 -13.13
N GLN A 14 9.18 -2.79 -14.14
CA GLN A 14 8.52 -1.56 -14.60
C GLN A 14 7.05 -1.77 -14.98
N ASN A 15 6.74 -2.83 -15.73
CA ASN A 15 5.36 -3.12 -16.16
C ASN A 15 4.43 -3.45 -15.00
N ASP A 16 4.94 -4.20 -14.01
CA ASP A 16 4.17 -4.56 -12.81
C ASP A 16 3.90 -3.32 -11.95
N LEU A 17 4.93 -2.48 -11.78
CA LEU A 17 4.84 -1.21 -11.05
C LEU A 17 3.89 -0.23 -11.73
N LEU A 18 3.93 -0.12 -13.06
CA LEU A 18 3.01 0.73 -13.80
C LEU A 18 1.56 0.31 -13.54
N ARG A 19 1.25 -0.99 -13.65
CA ARG A 19 -0.08 -1.54 -13.36
C ARG A 19 -0.52 -1.24 -11.93
N PHE A 20 0.40 -1.23 -10.98
CA PHE A 20 0.10 -0.88 -9.59
C PHE A 20 -0.11 0.62 -9.41
N ALA A 21 0.72 1.46 -10.04
CA ALA A 21 0.55 2.91 -10.04
C ALA A 21 -0.84 3.30 -10.59
N TYR A 22 -1.28 2.71 -11.70
CA TYR A 22 -2.65 2.90 -12.22
C TYR A 22 -3.75 2.55 -11.22
N LYS A 23 -3.57 1.49 -10.42
CA LYS A 23 -4.56 1.12 -9.38
C LYS A 23 -4.61 2.16 -8.26
N LEU A 24 -3.50 2.86 -8.00
CA LEU A 24 -3.41 3.89 -6.97
C LEU A 24 -3.97 5.24 -7.44
N THR A 25 -3.56 5.69 -8.64
CA THR A 25 -3.87 7.01 -9.17
C THR A 25 -5.21 7.05 -9.90
N SER A 26 -5.62 5.94 -10.54
CA SER A 26 -6.74 5.88 -11.49
C SER A 26 -6.61 6.85 -12.68
N ASP A 27 -5.42 7.40 -12.90
CA ASP A 27 -5.07 8.31 -13.98
C ASP A 27 -3.75 7.88 -14.63
N ARG A 28 -3.67 8.02 -15.96
CA ARG A 28 -2.54 7.55 -16.76
C ARG A 28 -1.30 8.41 -16.58
N GLU A 29 -1.44 9.72 -16.59
CA GLU A 29 -0.30 10.63 -16.48
C GLU A 29 0.30 10.52 -15.08
N GLU A 30 -0.55 10.62 -14.05
CA GLU A 30 -0.16 10.46 -12.65
C GLU A 30 0.49 9.09 -12.37
N ALA A 31 0.01 8.02 -13.03
CA ALA A 31 0.63 6.70 -12.89
C ALA A 31 2.04 6.64 -13.47
N ASN A 32 2.28 7.30 -14.62
CA ASN A 32 3.61 7.36 -15.23
C ASN A 32 4.56 8.22 -14.41
N ASP A 33 4.08 9.32 -13.84
CA ASP A 33 4.88 10.20 -12.98
C ASP A 33 5.27 9.48 -11.69
N LEU A 34 4.32 8.80 -11.05
CA LEU A 34 4.60 7.99 -9.87
C LEU A 34 5.62 6.87 -10.15
N LEU A 35 5.55 6.23 -11.32
CA LEU A 35 6.52 5.21 -11.74
C LEU A 35 7.92 5.80 -11.91
N GLN A 36 8.02 6.97 -12.57
CA GLN A 36 9.30 7.66 -12.77
C GLN A 36 9.91 8.07 -11.43
N GLU A 37 9.14 8.71 -10.56
CA GLU A 37 9.61 9.14 -9.24
C GLU A 37 10.07 7.94 -8.40
N THR A 38 9.33 6.82 -8.46
CA THR A 38 9.73 5.55 -7.82
C THR A 38 11.06 5.05 -8.34
N SER A 39 11.25 5.05 -9.66
CA SER A 39 12.47 4.55 -10.29
C SER A 39 13.69 5.40 -9.94
N LEU A 40 13.54 6.73 -9.94
CA LEU A 40 14.57 7.66 -9.48
C LEU A 40 14.92 7.42 -8.00
N LYS A 41 13.90 7.31 -7.15
CA LYS A 41 14.11 7.09 -5.72
C LYS A 41 14.75 5.74 -5.41
N ALA A 42 14.43 4.72 -6.20
CA ALA A 42 15.07 3.41 -6.10
C ALA A 42 16.55 3.48 -6.43
N LEU A 43 16.92 4.17 -7.54
CA LEU A 43 18.31 4.36 -7.94
C LEU A 43 19.09 5.18 -6.90
N ASP A 44 18.51 6.27 -6.37
CA ASP A 44 19.12 7.09 -5.32
C ASP A 44 19.37 6.32 -4.00
N ASN A 45 18.62 5.23 -3.77
CA ASN A 45 18.72 4.42 -2.56
C ASN A 45 19.22 3.00 -2.87
N GLU A 46 19.90 2.80 -4.00
CA GLU A 46 20.46 1.51 -4.40
C GLU A 46 21.36 0.93 -3.29
N ASP A 47 22.20 1.75 -2.67
CA ASP A 47 23.11 1.34 -1.59
C ASP A 47 22.39 0.87 -0.31
N LYS A 48 21.11 1.23 -0.15
CA LYS A 48 20.29 0.82 1.01
C LYS A 48 19.55 -0.49 0.76
N TYR A 49 19.59 -1.02 -0.46
CA TYR A 49 18.95 -2.29 -0.78
C TYR A 49 19.81 -3.45 -0.27
N MET A 50 19.20 -4.28 0.59
CA MET A 50 19.83 -5.51 1.06
C MET A 50 19.53 -6.66 0.09
N PRO A 51 20.55 -7.32 -0.50
CA PRO A 51 20.36 -8.33 -1.56
C PRO A 51 19.49 -9.52 -1.19
N ASP A 52 19.42 -9.88 0.09
CA ASP A 52 18.65 -11.02 0.61
C ASP A 52 17.18 -10.66 0.88
N THR A 53 16.66 -9.55 0.32
CA THR A 53 15.27 -9.12 0.49
C THR A 53 14.50 -9.21 -0.84
N ASN A 54 13.17 -9.25 -0.77
CA ASN A 54 12.34 -9.26 -1.97
C ASN A 54 12.41 -7.89 -2.70
N PHE A 55 13.19 -7.82 -3.78
CA PHE A 55 13.35 -6.61 -4.61
C PHE A 55 12.02 -5.98 -5.02
N LYS A 56 11.05 -6.79 -5.49
CA LYS A 56 9.72 -6.29 -5.85
C LYS A 56 9.06 -5.63 -4.65
N GLY A 57 9.02 -6.30 -3.50
CA GLY A 57 8.44 -5.78 -2.27
C GLY A 57 9.06 -4.46 -1.81
N TRP A 58 10.38 -4.33 -1.95
CA TRP A 58 11.10 -3.10 -1.64
C TRP A 58 10.69 -1.94 -2.56
N ILE A 59 10.65 -2.14 -3.88
CA ILE A 59 10.23 -1.09 -4.82
C ILE A 59 8.74 -0.72 -4.65
N TYR A 60 7.87 -1.69 -4.40
CA TYR A 60 6.45 -1.44 -4.08
C TYR A 60 6.29 -0.56 -2.84
N THR A 61 7.15 -0.76 -1.83
CA THR A 61 7.16 0.05 -0.61
C THR A 61 7.58 1.49 -0.92
N ILE A 62 8.60 1.69 -1.75
CA ILE A 62 9.03 3.03 -2.21
C ILE A 62 7.87 3.73 -2.93
N MET A 63 7.25 3.07 -3.92
CA MET A 63 6.15 3.65 -4.69
C MET A 63 4.97 4.06 -3.80
N ARG A 64 4.58 3.17 -2.87
CA ARG A 64 3.48 3.44 -1.93
C ARG A 64 3.80 4.63 -1.03
N ASN A 65 5.03 4.76 -0.54
CA ASN A 65 5.45 5.87 0.29
C ASN A 65 5.41 7.20 -0.48
N ILE A 66 5.89 7.22 -1.72
CA ILE A 66 5.81 8.39 -2.60
C ILE A 66 4.35 8.81 -2.80
N PHE A 67 3.49 7.87 -3.20
CA PHE A 67 2.08 8.14 -3.45
C PHE A 67 1.37 8.73 -2.23
N ILE A 68 1.57 8.16 -1.04
CA ILE A 68 0.98 8.67 0.21
C ILE A 68 1.51 10.07 0.53
N ASN A 69 2.81 10.31 0.35
CA ASN A 69 3.41 11.62 0.64
C ASN A 69 2.88 12.70 -0.31
N ASN A 70 2.78 12.39 -1.60
CA ASN A 70 2.20 13.30 -2.60
C ASN A 70 0.74 13.60 -2.28
N TYR A 71 -0.05 12.57 -1.93
CA TYR A 71 -1.43 12.75 -1.49
C TYR A 71 -1.54 13.65 -0.24
N ARG A 72 -0.70 13.42 0.79
CA ARG A 72 -0.68 14.25 2.00
C ARG A 72 -0.30 15.69 1.73
N LYS A 73 0.62 15.92 0.78
CA LYS A 73 1.00 17.26 0.36
C LYS A 73 -0.19 17.97 -0.28
N VAL A 74 -0.89 17.31 -1.20
CA VAL A 74 -2.11 17.85 -1.83
C VAL A 74 -3.18 18.18 -0.80
N VAL A 75 -3.45 17.29 0.16
CA VAL A 75 -4.43 17.55 1.24
C VAL A 75 -3.99 18.73 2.12
N ARG A 76 -2.70 18.81 2.48
CA ARG A 76 -2.16 19.92 3.27
C ARG A 76 -2.21 21.25 2.51
N ASP A 77 -1.92 21.24 1.22
CA ASP A 77 -1.96 22.43 0.37
C ASP A 77 -3.41 22.90 0.14
N GLN A 78 -4.39 21.99 0.26
CA GLN A 78 -5.82 22.28 0.18
C GLN A 78 -6.46 22.66 1.54
N THR A 79 -5.77 22.44 2.65
CA THR A 79 -6.30 22.70 4.00
C THR A 79 -5.23 23.29 4.91
N PHE A 80 -5.35 24.58 5.27
CA PHE A 80 -4.48 25.18 6.28
C PHE A 80 -4.75 24.54 7.66
N VAL A 81 -3.68 23.93 8.19
CA VAL A 81 -3.49 23.36 9.55
C VAL A 81 -4.21 22.03 9.83
N ASP A 82 -3.44 20.95 9.95
CA ASP A 82 -3.84 19.76 10.73
C ASP A 82 -2.86 19.55 11.90
N GLN A 83 -3.31 19.88 13.11
CA GLN A 83 -2.67 19.63 14.40
C GLN A 83 -3.26 18.38 15.08
N THR A 84 -3.51 17.28 14.35
CA THR A 84 -3.73 16.01 15.06
C THR A 84 -2.44 15.28 15.35
N ASP A 85 -2.05 15.32 16.63
CA ASP A 85 -1.21 14.30 17.21
C ASP A 85 -1.82 12.92 16.99
N ASN A 86 -1.04 12.02 16.39
CA ASN A 86 -1.39 10.63 16.19
C ASN A 86 -1.37 9.91 17.55
N LEU A 87 -2.42 10.07 18.36
CA LEU A 87 -2.53 9.50 19.71
C LEU A 87 -2.76 7.98 19.76
N TYR A 88 -2.61 7.27 18.64
CA TYR A 88 -2.71 5.82 18.63
C TYR A 88 -1.57 5.23 17.81
N HIS A 89 -0.44 5.00 18.49
CA HIS A 89 0.52 3.99 18.09
C HIS A 89 -0.19 2.63 18.09
N LEU A 90 -0.85 2.29 16.98
CA LEU A 90 -1.22 0.90 16.73
C LEU A 90 0.00 0.21 16.17
N ASN A 91 0.55 -0.71 16.95
CA ASN A 91 1.54 -1.69 16.51
C ASN A 91 1.16 -2.20 15.11
N LEU A 92 1.89 -1.75 14.08
CA LEU A 92 2.04 -2.58 12.90
C LEU A 92 2.74 -3.85 13.41
N PRO A 93 2.18 -5.05 13.18
CA PRO A 93 3.06 -6.20 13.07
C PRO A 93 4.06 -5.82 12.00
N ARG A 94 5.32 -5.74 12.40
CA ARG A 94 6.45 -5.54 11.51
C ARG A 94 6.68 -6.88 10.81
N ASP A 95 5.67 -7.39 10.13
CA ASP A 95 5.73 -8.70 9.51
C ASP A 95 6.28 -8.51 8.10
N THR A 96 7.60 -8.52 8.08
CA THR A 96 8.39 -9.22 7.09
C THR A 96 7.78 -10.60 6.85
N ALA A 97 6.84 -10.71 5.92
CA ALA A 97 6.33 -11.98 5.44
C ALA A 97 6.26 -11.93 3.90
N PHE A 98 7.44 -11.85 3.29
CA PHE A 98 7.67 -12.18 1.88
C PHE A 98 8.53 -13.44 1.77
N GLU A 99 8.41 -14.35 2.72
CA GLU A 99 9.09 -15.64 2.69
C GLU A 99 8.09 -16.77 2.95
N ASN A 100 8.25 -17.84 2.17
CA ASN A 100 7.54 -19.13 2.16
C ASN A 100 6.33 -19.25 1.23
N THR A 101 6.34 -20.34 0.47
CA THR A 101 5.34 -20.74 -0.53
C THR A 101 3.94 -20.96 0.06
N GLU A 102 3.86 -21.11 1.39
CA GLU A 102 2.63 -21.17 2.20
C GLU A 102 1.94 -19.80 2.29
N SER A 103 2.71 -18.70 2.41
CA SER A 103 2.21 -17.32 2.42
C SER A 103 1.52 -16.89 1.10
N ALA A 104 1.87 -17.55 -0.02
CA ALA A 104 1.25 -17.28 -1.31
C ALA A 104 -0.18 -17.86 -1.41
N TYR A 105 -0.48 -18.92 -0.67
CA TYR A 105 -1.83 -19.46 -0.52
C TYR A 105 -2.68 -18.54 0.35
N ASP A 106 -2.13 -18.06 1.47
CA ASP A 106 -2.79 -17.08 2.35
C ASP A 106 -3.12 -15.77 1.64
N LEU A 107 -2.22 -15.28 0.77
CA LEU A 107 -2.43 -14.04 0.00
C LEU A 107 -3.54 -14.18 -1.04
N LYS A 108 -3.64 -15.34 -1.72
CA LYS A 108 -4.71 -15.61 -2.68
C LYS A 108 -6.06 -15.71 -1.98
N GLU A 109 -6.09 -16.36 -0.82
CA GLU A 109 -7.31 -16.55 -0.04
C GLU A 109 -7.78 -15.24 0.60
N MET A 110 -6.85 -14.46 1.17
CA MET A 110 -7.10 -13.10 1.65
C MET A 110 -7.67 -12.23 0.53
N HIS A 111 -7.09 -12.29 -0.68
CA HIS A 111 -7.63 -11.58 -1.84
C HIS A 111 -9.04 -12.06 -2.21
N ARG A 112 -9.35 -13.36 -2.14
CA ARG A 112 -10.68 -13.90 -2.39
C ARG A 112 -11.71 -13.34 -1.40
N ILE A 113 -11.40 -13.37 -0.10
CA ILE A 113 -12.27 -12.86 0.95
C ILE A 113 -12.49 -11.35 0.83
N VAL A 114 -11.42 -10.58 0.56
CA VAL A 114 -11.54 -9.13 0.33
C VAL A 114 -12.37 -8.84 -0.93
N ASN A 115 -12.29 -9.67 -1.96
CA ASN A 115 -13.09 -9.53 -3.17
C ASN A 115 -14.55 -9.96 -3.00
N SER A 116 -14.88 -10.80 -2.02
CA SER A 116 -16.26 -11.18 -1.71
C SER A 116 -17.00 -10.15 -0.85
N LEU A 117 -16.28 -9.18 -0.28
CA LEU A 117 -16.87 -8.09 0.49
C LEU A 117 -17.61 -7.09 -0.41
N PRO A 118 -18.69 -6.47 0.09
CA PRO A 118 -19.33 -5.37 -0.61
C PRO A 118 -18.32 -4.25 -0.92
N ARG A 119 -18.49 -3.59 -2.07
CA ARG A 119 -17.56 -2.58 -2.60
C ARG A 119 -17.17 -1.53 -1.56
N GLU A 120 -18.11 -1.12 -0.72
CA GLU A 120 -17.89 -0.14 0.34
C GLU A 120 -16.86 -0.56 1.40
N TYR A 121 -16.84 -1.82 1.81
CA TYR A 121 -15.85 -2.37 2.76
C TYR A 121 -14.51 -2.58 2.08
N LYS A 122 -14.54 -3.08 0.84
CA LYS A 122 -13.35 -3.34 0.03
C LYS A 122 -12.56 -2.06 -0.26
N VAL A 123 -13.24 -0.97 -0.65
CA VAL A 123 -12.58 0.31 -0.97
C VAL A 123 -11.93 0.91 0.29
N SER A 124 -12.66 1.02 1.40
CA SER A 124 -12.09 1.58 2.64
C SER A 124 -10.92 0.72 3.17
N PHE A 125 -11.05 -0.60 3.13
CA PHE A 125 -9.97 -1.50 3.54
C PHE A 125 -8.76 -1.45 2.61
N SER A 126 -8.97 -1.43 1.29
CA SER A 126 -7.88 -1.33 0.32
C SER A 126 -7.10 -0.03 0.49
N MET A 127 -7.77 1.10 0.73
CA MET A 127 -7.08 2.37 0.99
C MET A 127 -6.27 2.32 2.29
N HIS A 128 -6.81 1.70 3.34
CA HIS A 128 -6.09 1.52 4.61
C HIS A 128 -4.84 0.64 4.45
N VAL A 129 -4.95 -0.49 3.74
CA VAL A 129 -3.81 -1.36 3.41
C VAL A 129 -2.81 -0.63 2.51
N SER A 130 -3.28 0.26 1.63
CA SER A 130 -2.44 1.18 0.85
C SER A 130 -1.85 2.35 1.66
N GLY A 131 -2.18 2.50 2.95
CA GLY A 131 -1.46 3.36 3.90
C GLY A 131 -2.08 4.72 4.16
N PHE A 132 -3.28 4.94 3.65
CA PHE A 132 -4.07 6.11 3.98
C PHE A 132 -4.49 6.05 5.46
N LYS A 133 -4.46 7.19 6.13
CA LYS A 133 -5.02 7.37 7.47
C LYS A 133 -6.55 7.33 7.41
N TYR A 134 -7.19 6.98 8.53
CA TYR A 134 -8.65 6.95 8.60
C TYR A 134 -9.33 8.27 8.18
N ARG A 135 -8.74 9.43 8.52
CA ARG A 135 -9.25 10.75 8.13
C ARG A 135 -9.14 10.97 6.62
N GLU A 136 -7.98 10.67 6.05
CA GLU A 136 -7.72 10.76 4.61
C GLU A 136 -8.72 9.87 3.81
N ILE A 137 -9.03 8.67 4.31
CA ILE A 137 -10.04 7.79 3.71
C ILE A 137 -11.45 8.39 3.85
N ALA A 138 -11.77 8.96 5.02
CA ALA A 138 -13.05 9.60 5.28
C ALA A 138 -13.30 10.78 4.35
N GLU A 139 -12.31 11.65 4.17
CA GLU A 139 -12.35 12.79 3.26
C GLU A 139 -12.49 12.33 1.80
N LYS A 140 -11.60 11.43 1.35
CA LYS A 140 -11.60 10.95 -0.05
C LYS A 140 -12.89 10.21 -0.44
N LEU A 141 -13.55 9.55 0.51
CA LEU A 141 -14.81 8.83 0.27
C LEU A 141 -16.06 9.65 0.63
N GLY A 142 -15.92 10.84 1.22
CA GLY A 142 -17.05 11.64 1.70
C GLY A 142 -17.85 10.98 2.83
N LEU A 143 -17.17 10.24 3.73
CA LEU A 143 -17.79 9.44 4.78
C LEU A 143 -17.44 9.95 6.17
N PRO A 144 -18.30 9.71 7.19
CA PRO A 144 -17.93 9.94 8.58
C PRO A 144 -16.74 9.07 9.00
N LEU A 145 -15.84 9.63 9.82
CA LEU A 145 -14.67 8.91 10.35
C LEU A 145 -15.06 7.61 11.10
N GLY A 146 -16.18 7.63 11.81
CA GLY A 146 -16.73 6.45 12.49
C GLY A 146 -17.09 5.32 11.52
N THR A 147 -17.65 5.65 10.36
CA THR A 147 -18.03 4.70 9.30
C THR A 147 -16.80 4.05 8.66
N VAL A 148 -15.73 4.83 8.45
CA VAL A 148 -14.47 4.28 7.93
C VAL A 148 -13.85 3.29 8.93
N LYS A 149 -13.81 3.66 10.21
CA LYS A 149 -13.29 2.80 11.28
C LYS A 149 -14.08 1.50 11.39
N SER A 150 -15.41 1.58 11.40
CA SER A 150 -16.26 0.39 11.50
C SER A 150 -16.10 -0.52 10.28
N ARG A 151 -16.08 0.03 9.05
CA ARG A 151 -15.84 -0.74 7.82
C ARG A 151 -14.51 -1.50 7.85
N ILE A 152 -13.42 -0.84 8.24
CA ILE A 152 -12.10 -1.49 8.30
C ILE A 152 -12.05 -2.55 9.41
N PHE A 153 -12.66 -2.29 10.55
CA PHE A 153 -12.78 -3.25 11.65
C PHE A 153 -13.55 -4.50 11.22
N PHE A 154 -14.74 -4.34 10.61
CA PHE A 154 -15.54 -5.46 10.13
C PHE A 154 -14.81 -6.29 9.06
N THR A 155 -14.12 -5.63 8.12
CA THR A 155 -13.30 -6.34 7.13
C THR A 155 -12.21 -7.19 7.80
N ARG A 156 -11.51 -6.66 8.81
CA ARG A 156 -10.50 -7.41 9.57
C ARG A 156 -11.11 -8.60 10.32
N GLN A 157 -12.25 -8.40 10.97
CA GLN A 157 -12.94 -9.46 11.70
C GLN A 157 -13.37 -10.60 10.76
N LYS A 158 -13.90 -10.26 9.58
CA LYS A 158 -14.27 -11.25 8.57
C LYS A 158 -13.06 -12.03 8.06
N LEU A 159 -11.96 -11.33 7.76
CA LEU A 159 -10.71 -11.99 7.37
C LEU A 159 -10.21 -12.93 8.46
N GLN A 160 -10.27 -12.51 9.73
CA GLN A 160 -9.86 -13.34 10.86
C GLN A 160 -10.75 -14.57 11.05
N GLN A 161 -12.05 -14.49 10.73
CA GLN A 161 -12.96 -15.64 10.82
C GLN A 161 -12.70 -16.65 9.70
N GLU A 162 -12.54 -16.19 8.47
CA GLU A 162 -12.36 -17.06 7.30
C GLU A 162 -10.94 -17.67 7.24
N LEU A 163 -9.94 -17.01 7.82
CA LEU A 163 -8.57 -17.52 7.91
C LEU A 163 -8.31 -18.36 9.18
N LYS A 164 -9.27 -18.45 10.10
CA LYS A 164 -9.14 -19.28 11.32
C LYS A 164 -9.13 -20.78 11.04
N ASP A 165 -9.71 -21.20 9.91
CA ASP A 165 -9.76 -22.60 9.49
C ASP A 165 -8.44 -23.10 8.87
N PHE A 166 -7.40 -22.23 8.84
CA PHE A 166 -6.09 -22.49 8.22
C PHE A 166 -4.90 -22.46 9.21
N VAL A 167 -5.17 -22.32 10.51
CA VAL A 167 -4.16 -22.39 11.59
C VAL A 167 -4.24 -23.74 12.30
#